data_AF-A0A495ULH3-F1
#
_entry.id   AF-A0A495ULH3-F1
#
_cell.length_a   1.000
_cell.length_b   1.000
_cell.length_c   1.000
_cell.angle_alpha   90.00
_cell.angle_beta   90.00
_cell.angle_gamma   90.00
#
_symmetry.space_group_name_H-M   'P 1'
#
loop_
_entity.id
_entity.type
_entity.pdbx_description
1 polymer ?
#
loop_
_entity_poly.entity_id
_entity_poly.type
_entity_poly.pdbx_seq_one_letter_code
_entity_poly.pdbx_strand_id
1 'polypeptide(L)' 'MARFEPCHGKNACRDNGERCLTCGRESSEIARLRACVEELANLALEHGYDNSEEFAAYVARKLFKTIAHRREQLQ' A
#
# COMPACT_ATOMS: atom_id res chain seq x y z
N MET A 1 17.69 3.59 7.38
CA MET A 1 16.23 3.65 7.18
C MET A 1 15.93 3.19 5.76
N ALA A 2 15.09 2.17 5.57
CA ALA A 2 14.64 1.81 4.23
C ALA A 2 13.78 2.94 3.66
N ARG A 3 14.06 3.39 2.44
CA ARG A 3 13.25 4.40 1.75
C ARG A 3 12.11 3.67 1.04
N PHE A 4 10.87 4.10 1.29
CA PHE A 4 9.75 3.57 0.53
C PHE A 4 9.81 4.14 -0.89
N GLU A 5 9.89 3.26 -1.88
CA GLU A 5 9.76 3.61 -3.29
C GLU A 5 8.51 2.92 -3.87
N PRO A 6 7.56 3.68 -4.44
CA PRO A 6 6.37 3.11 -5.04
C PRO A 6 6.75 2.22 -6.22
N CYS A 7 6.08 1.08 -6.35
CA CYS A 7 6.34 0.16 -7.46
C CYS A 7 5.80 0.77 -8.76
N HIS A 8 6.64 0.87 -9.79
CA HIS A 8 6.30 1.52 -11.07
C HIS A 8 5.37 0.72 -11.99
N GLY A 9 4.87 -0.44 -11.56
CA GLY A 9 3.71 -1.14 -12.15
C GLY A 9 3.83 -1.67 -13.58
N LYS A 10 4.84 -1.27 -14.36
CA LYS A 10 5.00 -1.62 -15.77
C LYS A 10 5.87 -2.87 -15.91
N ASN A 11 5.31 -4.07 -15.78
CA ASN A 11 5.95 -5.35 -16.16
C ASN A 11 7.32 -5.68 -15.55
N ALA A 12 7.79 -4.91 -14.56
CA ALA A 12 9.17 -4.98 -14.07
C ALA A 12 9.33 -5.68 -12.72
N CYS A 13 8.23 -5.95 -12.01
CA CYS A 13 8.21 -7.03 -11.02
C CYS A 13 8.28 -8.35 -11.77
N ARG A 14 9.48 -8.73 -12.23
CA ARG A 14 9.70 -10.09 -12.72
C ARG A 14 9.57 -11.03 -11.53
N ASP A 15 8.63 -11.97 -11.67
CA ASP A 15 8.21 -13.01 -10.73
C ASP A 15 9.32 -13.99 -10.29
N ASN A 16 10.57 -13.77 -10.73
CA ASN A 16 11.64 -14.75 -10.70
C ASN A 16 12.74 -14.46 -9.65
N GLY A 17 12.47 -13.55 -8.71
CA GLY A 17 13.41 -13.18 -7.66
C GLY A 17 12.68 -12.58 -6.47
N GLU A 18 13.18 -12.86 -5.28
CA GLU A 18 12.66 -12.42 -3.98
C GLU A 18 12.49 -10.89 -3.86
N ARG A 19 12.98 -10.10 -4.83
CA ARG A 19 12.94 -8.64 -4.86
C ARG A 19 12.57 -8.09 -6.24
N CYS A 20 11.83 -6.98 -6.24
CA CYS A 20 11.53 -6.20 -7.42
C CYS A 20 12.78 -5.49 -7.94
N LEU A 21 13.09 -5.66 -9.22
CA LEU A 21 14.24 -5.06 -9.88
C LEU A 21 14.13 -3.54 -10.06
N THR A 22 12.94 -2.96 -9.87
CA THR A 22 12.69 -1.52 -10.09
C THR A 22 12.65 -0.72 -8.81
N CYS A 23 11.96 -1.21 -7.78
CA CYS A 23 11.87 -0.51 -6.49
C CYS A 23 12.73 -1.14 -5.39
N GLY A 24 13.45 -2.23 -5.67
CA GLY A 24 14.33 -2.91 -4.72
C GLY A 24 13.63 -3.62 -3.55
N ARG A 25 12.30 -3.48 -3.43
CA ARG A 25 11.48 -4.06 -2.35
C ARG A 25 11.25 -5.55 -2.57
N GLU A 26 11.01 -6.27 -1.48
CA GLU A 26 10.69 -7.70 -1.54
C GLU A 26 9.39 -7.94 -2.31
N SER A 27 9.37 -8.97 -3.17
CA SER A 27 8.18 -9.33 -3.95
C SER A 27 6.99 -9.64 -3.04
N SER A 28 7.24 -10.34 -1.93
CA SER A 28 6.26 -10.62 -0.87
C SER A 28 5.70 -9.35 -0.22
N GLU A 29 6.54 -8.33 -0.01
CA GLU A 29 6.12 -7.04 0.55
C GLU A 29 5.17 -6.31 -0.44
N ILE A 30 5.50 -6.32 -1.72
CA ILE A 30 4.71 -5.71 -2.78
C ILE A 30 3.37 -6.43 -2.95
N ALA A 31 3.38 -7.77 -2.98
CA ALA A 31 2.19 -8.59 -3.08
C ALA A 31 1.23 -8.32 -1.90
N ARG A 32 1.77 -8.27 -0.69
CA ARG A 32 0.98 -7.97 0.51
C ARG A 32 0.41 -6.56 0.49
N LEU A 33 1.17 -5.57 0.05
CA LEU A 33 0.67 -4.20 -0.11
C LEU A 33 -0.47 -4.13 -1.14
N ARG A 34 -0.35 -4.84 -2.28
CA ARG A 34 -1.40 -4.91 -3.29
C ARG A 34 -2.67 -5.56 -2.74
N ALA A 35 -2.55 -6.66 -2.02
CA ALA A 35 -3.69 -7.32 -1.37
C ALA A 35 -4.40 -6.37 -0.38
N CYS A 36 -3.66 -5.59 0.41
CA CYS A 36 -4.27 -4.58 1.29
C CYS A 36 -5.01 -3.48 0.52
N VAL A 37 -4.48 -3.04 -0.63
CA VAL A 37 -5.17 -2.05 -1.48
C VAL A 37 -6.44 -2.63 -2.09
N GLU A 38 -6.40 -3.90 -2.53
CA GLU A 38 -7.56 -4.59 -3.08
C GLU A 38 -8.67 -4.76 -2.02
N GLU A 39 -8.33 -5.15 -0.79
CA GLU A 39 -9.27 -5.21 0.33
C GLU A 39 -9.94 -3.85 0.61
N LEU A 40 -9.18 -2.76 0.57
CA LEU A 40 -9.72 -1.41 0.75
C LEU A 40 -10.63 -0.99 -0.41
N ALA A 41 -10.30 -1.39 -1.64
CA ALA A 41 -11.12 -1.11 -2.81
C ALA A 41 -12.43 -1.92 -2.75
N ASN A 42 -12.36 -3.21 -2.40
CA ASN A 42 -13.54 -4.05 -2.20
C ASN A 42 -14.46 -3.45 -1.14
N LEU A 43 -13.92 -3.00 0.00
CA LEU A 43 -14.70 -2.34 1.04
C LEU A 43 -15.46 -1.12 0.48
N ALA A 44 -14.81 -0.31 -0.36
CA ALA A 44 -15.48 0.84 -0.96
C ALA A 44 -16.59 0.45 -1.95
N LEU A 45 -16.38 -0.63 -2.70
CA LEU A 45 -17.35 -1.18 -3.65
C LEU A 45 -18.54 -1.85 -2.94
N GLU A 46 -18.29 -2.65 -1.90
CA GLU A 46 -19.33 -3.32 -1.10
C GLU A 46 -20.30 -2.34 -0.46
N HIS A 47 -19.80 -1.19 -0.03
CA HIS A 47 -20.62 -0.12 0.54
C HIS A 47 -21.21 0.83 -0.52
N GLY A 48 -20.86 0.66 -1.79
CA GLY A 48 -21.40 1.48 -2.89
C GLY A 48 -21.03 2.96 -2.79
N TYR A 49 -19.81 3.31 -2.37
CA TYR A 49 -19.40 4.71 -2.32
C TYR A 49 -19.17 5.27 -3.73
N ASP A 50 -20.03 6.19 -4.16
CA ASP A 50 -19.83 6.95 -5.41
C ASP A 50 -18.65 7.94 -5.33
N ASN A 51 -18.26 8.38 -4.13
CA ASN A 51 -17.14 9.30 -3.88
C ASN A 51 -15.84 8.57 -3.48
N SER A 52 -15.45 7.57 -4.27
CA SER A 52 -14.27 6.73 -4.00
C SER A 52 -12.94 7.50 -3.84
N GLU A 53 -12.82 8.68 -4.46
CA GLU A 53 -11.66 9.58 -4.28
C GLU A 53 -11.55 10.12 -2.84
N GLU A 54 -12.68 10.49 -2.23
CA GLU A 54 -12.71 10.95 -0.84
C GLU A 54 -12.37 9.83 0.14
N PHE A 55 -12.86 8.62 -0.14
CA PHE A 55 -12.50 7.42 0.61
C PHE A 55 -10.99 7.17 0.56
N ALA A 56 -10.37 7.19 -0.63
CA ALA A 56 -8.94 7.02 -0.80
C ALA A 56 -8.13 8.10 -0.05
N ALA A 57 -8.55 9.36 -0.13
CA ALA A 57 -7.92 10.47 0.59
C ALA A 57 -8.06 10.33 2.13
N TYR A 58 -9.21 9.86 2.61
CA TYR A 58 -9.42 9.56 4.02
C TYR A 58 -8.46 8.46 4.49
N VAL A 59 -8.38 7.35 3.76
CA VAL A 59 -7.51 6.21 4.09
C VAL A 59 -6.05 6.65 4.14
N ALA A 60 -5.57 7.41 3.17
CA ALA A 60 -4.19 7.91 3.14
C ALA A 60 -3.86 8.76 4.39
N ARG A 61 -4.74 9.70 4.75
CA ARG A 61 -4.57 10.55 5.94
C ARG A 61 -4.63 9.73 7.23
N LYS A 62 -5.54 8.77 7.32
CA LYS A 62 -5.70 7.90 8.50
C LYS A 62 -4.47 7.02 8.68
N LEU A 63 -3.97 6.40 7.61
CA LEU A 63 -2.78 5.56 7.62
C LEU A 63 -1.55 6.33 8.14
N PHE A 64 -1.33 7.55 7.65
CA PHE A 64 -0.25 8.41 8.14
C PHE A 64 -0.34 8.67 9.65
N LYS A 65 -1.53 9.06 10.15
CA LYS A 65 -1.75 9.30 11.58
C LYS A 65 -1.58 8.04 12.41
N THR A 66 -2.06 6.90 11.94
CA THR A 66 -1.92 5.61 12.64
C THR A 66 -0.46 5.17 12.72
N ILE A 67 0.32 5.38 11.65
CA ILE A 67 1.77 5.11 11.67
C ILE A 67 2.47 6.02 12.69
N ALA A 68 2.19 7.33 12.69
CA ALA A 68 2.77 8.28 13.64
C ALA A 68 2.45 7.87 15.09
N HIS A 69 1.17 7.64 15.40
CA HIS A 69 0.73 7.24 16.73
C HIS A 69 1.37 5.92 17.19
N ARG A 70 1.46 4.91 16.32
CA ARG A 70 2.12 3.65 16.66
C ARG A 70 3.61 3.83 16.91
N ARG A 71 4.28 4.74 16.21
CA ARG A 71 5.70 5.04 16.45
C ARG A 71 5.91 5.70 17.82
N GLU A 72 5.01 6.60 18.22
CA GLU A 72 5.03 7.23 19.55
C GLU A 72 4.80 6.21 20.67
N GLN A 73 3.96 5.19 20.45
CA GLN A 73 3.69 4.12 21.43
C GLN A 73 4.82 3.07 21.53
N LEU A 74 5.73 3.03 20.56
CA LEU A 74 6.88 2.12 20.52
C LEU A 74 8.16 2.75 21.09
N GLN A 75 8.12 4.04 21.46
CA GLN A 75 9.20 4.78 22.12
C GLN A 75 8.94 4.88 23.62
#